data_AF-E8U5M3-F1
#
_entry.id   AF-E8U5M3-F1
#
_cell.length_a   1.000
_cell.length_b   1.000
_cell.length_c   1.000
_cell.angle_alpha   90.00
_cell.angle_beta   90.00
_cell.angle_gamma   90.00
#
_symmetry.space_group_name_H-M   'P 1'
#
loop_
_entity.id
_entity.type
_entity.pdbx_description
1 polymer ?
#
loop_
_entity_poly.entity_id
_entity_poly.type
_entity_poly.pdbx_seq_one_letter_code
_entity_poly.pdbx_strand_id
1 'polypeptide(L)'
;MDPQKNDLLKKAGAMLAHLDLFHRMSDLRKLIQLANHMDERGDRAALVAPGTMTLYGADMTSDATITTSKGVTLSAEDAYRTLQSLKGFASDEYAVTRDELRALNARAVQDLEGSDELRAFGDALARISAPTAAPAPAPAAAATPPSDAPEKPARTRRAEGDAPATPAA
;
A
#
# COMPACT_ATOMS: atom_id res chain seq x y z
N MET A 1 22.36 20.08 10.03
CA MET A 1 21.07 19.37 9.90
C MET A 1 21.38 17.90 9.85
N ASP A 2 20.90 17.11 10.81
CA ASP A 2 21.22 15.69 10.92
C ASP A 2 20.71 14.91 9.69
N PRO A 3 21.56 14.15 8.98
CA PRO A 3 21.17 13.40 7.79
C PRO A 3 20.05 12.38 8.07
N GLN A 4 19.99 11.83 9.28
CA GLN A 4 18.91 10.93 9.72
C GLN A 4 17.55 11.63 9.84
N LYS A 5 17.50 12.92 10.22
CA LYS A 5 16.23 13.68 10.29
C LYS A 5 15.65 13.96 8.90
N ASN A 6 16.52 14.22 7.92
CA ASN A 6 16.10 14.46 6.53
C ASN A 6 15.54 13.18 5.88
N ASP A 7 16.16 12.04 6.15
CA ASP A 7 15.67 10.75 5.66
C ASP A 7 14.30 10.37 6.28
N LEU A 8 14.08 10.69 7.56
CA LEU A 8 12.78 10.49 8.23
C LEU A 8 11.67 11.35 7.61
N LEU A 9 11.96 12.62 7.30
CA LEU A 9 11.01 13.55 6.69
C LEU A 9 10.62 13.13 5.26
N LYS A 10 11.56 12.61 4.48
CA LYS A 10 11.29 12.05 3.14
C LYS A 10 10.41 10.81 3.20
N LYS A 11 10.68 9.90 4.15
CA LYS A 11 9.84 8.71 4.41
C LYS A 11 8.43 9.10 4.85
N ALA A 12 8.30 10.08 5.73
CA ALA A 12 7.00 10.61 6.17
C ALA A 12 6.22 11.25 5.02
N GLY A 13 6.89 12.01 4.14
CA GLY A 13 6.26 12.58 2.94
C GLY A 13 5.78 11.53 1.94
N ALA A 14 6.53 10.45 1.75
CA ALA A 14 6.12 9.32 0.91
C ALA A 14 4.91 8.55 1.47
N MET A 15 4.77 8.48 2.80
CA MET A 15 3.61 7.86 3.44
C MET A 15 2.32 8.69 3.40
N LEU A 16 2.42 10.00 3.16
CA LEU A 16 1.27 10.90 3.13
C LEU A 16 0.25 10.48 2.06
N ALA A 17 0.74 9.99 0.91
CA ALA A 17 -0.09 9.50 -0.20
C ALA A 17 -0.92 8.25 0.14
N HIS A 18 -0.63 7.58 1.27
CA HIS A 18 -1.31 6.37 1.70
C HIS A 18 -2.23 6.60 2.91
N LEU A 19 -2.35 7.84 3.40
CA LEU A 19 -3.21 8.16 4.55
C LEU A 19 -4.69 7.87 4.26
N ASP A 20 -5.16 8.11 3.03
CA ASP A 20 -6.55 7.85 2.66
C ASP A 20 -6.88 6.36 2.72
N LEU A 21 -5.94 5.50 2.30
CA LEU A 21 -6.07 4.05 2.42
C LEU A 21 -6.12 3.63 3.90
N PHE A 22 -5.29 4.22 4.76
CA PHE A 22 -5.33 3.95 6.20
C PHE A 22 -6.65 4.35 6.85
N HIS A 23 -7.18 5.53 6.53
CA HIS A 23 -8.49 5.96 7.03
C HIS A 23 -9.57 4.99 6.58
N ARG A 24 -9.60 4.62 5.30
CA ARG A 24 -10.54 3.64 4.76
C ARG A 24 -10.47 2.29 5.49
N MET A 25 -9.27 1.75 5.71
CA MET A 25 -9.09 0.49 6.44
C MET A 25 -9.49 0.61 7.92
N SER A 26 -9.18 1.74 8.56
CA SER A 26 -9.56 2.03 9.95
C SER A 26 -11.07 2.07 10.10
N ASP A 27 -11.76 2.73 9.18
CA ASP A 27 -13.20 2.92 9.22
C ASP A 27 -13.96 1.61 8.93
N LEU A 28 -13.49 0.81 7.98
CA LEU A 28 -14.01 -0.56 7.77
C LEU A 28 -13.84 -1.42 9.03
N ARG A 29 -12.69 -1.35 9.70
CA ARG A 29 -12.46 -2.06 10.96
C ARG A 29 -13.44 -1.59 12.05
N LYS A 30 -13.68 -0.28 12.16
CA LYS A 30 -14.68 0.25 13.10
C LYS A 30 -16.06 -0.32 12.79
N LEU A 31 -16.53 -0.31 11.54
CA LEU A 31 -17.83 -0.87 11.18
C LEU A 31 -17.95 -2.38 11.49
N ILE A 32 -16.88 -3.16 11.37
CA ILE A 32 -16.87 -4.57 11.82
C ILE A 32 -17.06 -4.66 13.34
N GLN A 33 -16.39 -3.79 14.10
CA GLN A 33 -16.59 -3.74 15.55
C GLN A 33 -18.01 -3.29 15.93
N LEU A 34 -18.63 -2.40 15.15
CA LEU A 34 -20.05 -2.06 15.32
C LEU A 34 -20.94 -3.28 15.11
N ALA A 35 -20.73 -4.02 14.01
CA ALA A 35 -21.50 -5.23 13.72
C ALA A 35 -21.35 -6.30 14.81
N ASN A 36 -20.15 -6.46 15.39
CA ASN A 36 -19.91 -7.35 16.52
C ASN A 36 -20.60 -6.85 17.79
N HIS A 37 -20.53 -5.55 18.06
CA HIS A 37 -21.19 -4.95 19.22
C HIS A 37 -22.71 -5.11 19.15
N MET A 38 -23.30 -4.90 17.97
CA MET A 38 -24.71 -5.17 17.71
C MET A 38 -25.05 -6.65 17.94
N ASP A 39 -24.18 -7.56 17.52
CA ASP A 39 -24.36 -9.01 17.73
C ASP A 39 -24.36 -9.38 19.21
N GLU A 40 -23.40 -8.86 19.98
CA GLU A 40 -23.27 -9.07 21.43
C GLU A 40 -24.47 -8.54 22.21
N ARG A 41 -25.04 -7.40 21.80
CA ARG A 41 -26.23 -6.80 22.42
C ARG A 41 -27.55 -7.39 21.94
N GLY A 42 -27.54 -8.13 20.83
CA GLY A 42 -28.76 -8.59 20.16
C GLY A 42 -29.49 -7.50 19.37
N ASP A 43 -28.79 -6.43 18.98
CA ASP A 43 -29.32 -5.40 18.08
C ASP A 43 -29.47 -5.94 16.66
N ARG A 44 -30.61 -5.65 16.05
CA ARG A 44 -30.98 -6.13 14.71
C ARG A 44 -30.64 -5.11 13.63
N ALA A 45 -30.73 -3.83 13.95
CA ALA A 45 -30.50 -2.74 13.00
C ALA A 45 -29.85 -1.53 13.68
N ALA A 46 -29.22 -0.69 12.86
CA ALA A 46 -28.73 0.61 13.24
C ALA A 46 -29.26 1.66 12.25
N LEU A 47 -29.66 2.82 12.76
CA LEU A 47 -29.91 4.02 11.99
C LEU A 47 -28.79 5.00 12.27
N VAL A 48 -28.11 5.45 11.22
CA VAL A 48 -26.94 6.32 11.34
C VAL A 48 -27.24 7.63 10.62
N ALA A 49 -27.28 8.72 11.37
CA ALA A 49 -27.42 10.08 10.89
C ALA A 49 -26.15 10.89 11.23
N PRO A 50 -25.92 12.05 10.58
CA PRO A 50 -24.83 12.95 10.93
C PRO A 50 -24.93 13.36 12.41
N GLY A 51 -24.05 12.81 13.25
CA GLY A 51 -23.96 13.13 14.68
C GLY A 51 -24.83 12.28 15.62
N THR A 52 -25.61 11.31 15.12
CA THR A 52 -26.35 10.38 16.00
C THR A 52 -26.44 9.00 15.39
N MET A 53 -26.20 7.98 16.22
CA MET A 53 -26.33 6.58 15.85
C MET A 53 -27.32 5.90 16.81
N THR A 54 -28.38 5.35 16.25
CA THR A 54 -29.42 4.66 16.99
C THR A 54 -29.34 3.17 16.72
N LEU A 55 -29.12 2.37 17.76
CA LEU A 55 -29.13 0.91 17.71
C LEU A 55 -30.51 0.40 18.13
N TYR A 56 -31.07 -0.51 17.33
CA TYR A 56 -32.38 -1.11 17.54
C TYR A 56 -32.23 -2.59 17.88
N GLY A 57 -32.54 -2.95 19.12
CA GLY A 57 -32.53 -4.32 19.62
C GLY A 57 -33.68 -4.59 20.58
N ALA A 58 -33.38 -5.26 21.69
CA ALA A 58 -34.32 -5.38 22.81
C ALA A 58 -34.55 -4.01 23.48
N ASP A 59 -33.48 -3.22 23.57
CA ASP A 59 -33.50 -1.83 24.00
C ASP A 59 -33.09 -0.92 22.83
N MET A 60 -33.59 0.31 22.83
CA MET A 60 -33.18 1.33 21.87
C MET A 60 -32.15 2.25 22.53
N THR A 61 -30.99 2.39 21.90
CA THR A 61 -29.92 3.26 22.40
C THR A 61 -29.55 4.24 21.30
N SER A 62 -29.45 5.52 21.63
CA SER A 62 -29.14 6.57 20.68
C SER A 62 -28.07 7.47 21.27
N ASP A 63 -26.91 7.50 20.62
CA ASP A 63 -25.75 8.25 21.07
C ASP A 63 -24.96 8.78 19.88
N ALA A 64 -24.23 9.87 20.08
CA ALA A 64 -23.29 10.39 19.09
C ALA A 64 -22.03 9.52 18.98
N THR A 65 -21.73 8.74 20.01
CA THR A 65 -20.53 7.92 20.12
C THR A 65 -20.85 6.62 20.85
N ILE A 66 -20.45 5.50 20.28
CA ILE A 66 -20.63 4.17 20.87
C ILE A 66 -19.26 3.59 21.19
N THR A 67 -19.09 3.13 22.43
CA THR A 67 -17.90 2.41 22.87
C THR A 67 -18.25 0.92 22.95
N THR A 68 -17.55 0.11 22.17
CA THR A 68 -17.75 -1.34 22.17
C THR A 68 -17.21 -1.97 23.44
N SER A 69 -17.63 -3.21 23.70
CA SER A 69 -17.10 -4.06 24.80
C SER A 69 -15.58 -4.21 24.77
N LYS A 70 -14.96 -4.08 23.59
CA LYS A 70 -13.51 -4.14 23.36
C LYS A 70 -12.81 -2.79 23.52
N GLY A 71 -13.52 -1.76 23.97
CA GLY A 71 -12.97 -0.41 24.18
C GLY A 71 -12.74 0.37 22.89
N VAL A 72 -13.33 -0.05 21.76
CA VAL A 72 -13.24 0.71 20.50
C VAL A 72 -14.34 1.76 20.49
N THR A 73 -13.97 3.02 20.26
CA THR A 73 -14.91 4.12 20.15
C THR A 73 -15.25 4.39 18.69
N LEU A 74 -16.54 4.51 18.39
CA LEU A 74 -17.07 4.83 17.07
C LEU A 74 -17.94 6.07 17.15
N SER A 75 -17.66 7.07 16.31
CA SER A 75 -18.53 8.22 16.16
C SER A 75 -19.62 7.93 15.12
N ALA A 76 -20.79 8.53 15.31
CA ALA A 76 -21.85 8.51 14.30
C ALA A 76 -21.41 9.17 12.98
N GLU A 77 -20.53 10.18 13.04
CA GLU A 77 -20.01 10.86 11.86
C GLU A 77 -19.12 9.97 10.99
N ASP A 78 -18.19 9.22 11.60
CA ASP A 78 -17.33 8.28 10.89
C ASP A 78 -18.18 7.16 10.25
N ALA A 79 -19.13 6.61 11.03
CA ALA A 79 -20.04 5.58 10.55
C ALA A 79 -20.89 6.08 9.37
N TYR A 80 -21.43 7.31 9.46
CA TYR A 80 -22.22 7.93 8.41
C TYR A 80 -21.41 8.09 7.11
N ARG A 81 -20.21 8.67 7.18
CA ARG A 81 -19.33 8.86 6.00
C ARG A 81 -18.94 7.53 5.36
N THR A 82 -18.65 6.53 6.19
CA THR A 82 -18.31 5.20 5.70
C THR A 82 -19.50 4.54 5.03
N LEU A 83 -20.69 4.59 5.63
CA LEU A 83 -21.91 4.05 5.02
C LEU A 83 -22.30 4.79 3.74
N GLN A 84 -22.13 6.11 3.67
CA GLN A 84 -22.32 6.89 2.45
C GLN A 84 -21.41 6.38 1.34
N SER A 85 -20.12 6.19 1.62
CA SER A 85 -19.17 5.66 0.65
C SER A 85 -19.49 4.23 0.23
N LEU A 86 -19.94 3.38 1.14
CA LEU A 86 -20.24 1.96 0.86
C LEU A 86 -21.56 1.78 0.10
N LYS A 87 -22.58 2.58 0.41
CA LYS A 87 -23.90 2.52 -0.23
C LYS A 87 -23.94 3.27 -1.56
N GLY A 88 -23.10 4.28 -1.75
CA GLY A 88 -22.93 4.97 -3.03
C GLY A 88 -24.08 5.92 -3.41
N PHE A 89 -24.96 6.27 -2.46
CA PHE A 89 -25.99 7.28 -2.66
C PHE A 89 -26.04 8.22 -1.44
N ALA A 90 -26.38 9.48 -1.67
CA ALA A 90 -26.60 10.46 -0.61
C ALA A 90 -27.96 10.24 0.06
N SER A 91 -27.99 10.29 1.39
CA SER A 91 -29.19 10.17 2.21
C SER A 91 -28.98 10.94 3.50
N ASP A 92 -30.04 11.51 4.09
CA ASP A 92 -29.93 12.20 5.39
C ASP A 92 -29.64 11.20 6.53
N GLU A 93 -30.04 9.94 6.35
CA GLU A 93 -29.80 8.85 7.28
C GLU A 93 -29.61 7.51 6.55
N TYR A 94 -28.83 6.61 7.16
CA TYR A 94 -28.62 5.26 6.66
C TYR A 94 -29.14 4.25 7.68
N ALA A 95 -30.20 3.53 7.30
CA ALA A 95 -30.60 2.31 8.00
C ALA A 95 -29.74 1.15 7.49
N VAL A 96 -29.20 0.35 8.41
CA VAL A 96 -28.47 -0.88 8.10
C VAL A 96 -28.88 -1.97 9.06
N THR A 97 -29.15 -3.16 8.52
CA THR A 97 -29.29 -4.36 9.37
C THR A 97 -27.91 -4.91 9.75
N ARG A 98 -27.85 -5.73 10.80
CA ARG A 98 -26.61 -6.42 11.18
C ARG A 98 -26.01 -7.24 10.01
N ASP A 99 -26.86 -7.94 9.26
CA ASP A 99 -26.42 -8.78 8.15
C ASP A 99 -26.00 -7.97 6.94
N GLU A 100 -26.70 -6.87 6.64
CA GLU A 100 -26.30 -5.91 5.60
C GLU A 100 -24.95 -5.28 5.94
N LEU A 101 -24.74 -4.86 7.19
CA LEU A 101 -23.47 -4.28 7.63
C LEU A 101 -22.31 -5.27 7.48
N ARG A 102 -22.53 -6.57 7.76
CA ARG A 102 -21.54 -7.63 7.51
C ARG A 102 -21.25 -7.80 6.03
N ALA A 103 -22.30 -7.83 5.18
CA ALA A 103 -22.14 -7.98 3.73
C ALA A 103 -21.41 -6.79 3.10
N LEU A 104 -21.75 -5.56 3.49
CA LEU A 104 -21.08 -4.33 3.04
C LEU A 104 -19.60 -4.33 3.40
N ASN A 105 -19.26 -4.73 4.62
CA ASN A 105 -17.85 -4.86 5.04
C ASN A 105 -17.12 -5.96 4.26
N ALA A 106 -17.72 -7.15 4.09
CA ALA A 106 -17.09 -8.24 3.36
C ALA A 106 -16.77 -7.84 1.92
N ARG A 107 -17.71 -7.18 1.23
CA ARG A 107 -17.49 -6.63 -0.11
C ARG A 107 -16.38 -5.58 -0.11
N ALA A 108 -16.42 -4.63 0.83
CA ALA A 108 -15.42 -3.57 0.89
C ALA A 108 -14.01 -4.08 1.16
N VAL A 109 -13.87 -5.15 1.96
CA VAL A 109 -12.59 -5.83 2.20
C VAL A 109 -12.12 -6.54 0.93
N GLN A 110 -13.00 -7.25 0.22
CA GLN A 110 -12.65 -7.87 -1.06
C GLN A 110 -12.20 -6.83 -2.10
N ASP A 111 -12.90 -5.70 -2.20
CA ASP A 111 -12.53 -4.60 -3.09
C ASP A 111 -11.16 -3.99 -2.71
N LEU A 112 -10.87 -3.90 -1.41
CA LEU A 112 -9.58 -3.41 -0.89
C LEU A 112 -8.45 -4.40 -1.18
N GLU A 113 -8.67 -5.70 -0.98
CA GLU A 113 -7.70 -6.77 -1.28
C GLU A 113 -7.32 -6.80 -2.77
N GLY A 114 -8.26 -6.46 -3.65
CA GLY A 114 -8.03 -6.33 -5.09
C GLY A 114 -7.41 -4.99 -5.53
N SER A 115 -7.26 -4.01 -4.64
CA SER A 115 -6.88 -2.65 -5.02
C SER A 115 -5.39 -2.49 -5.30
N ASP A 116 -5.06 -1.74 -6.35
CA ASP A 116 -3.68 -1.34 -6.65
C ASP A 116 -3.10 -0.39 -5.59
N GLU A 117 -3.96 0.34 -4.87
CA GLU A 117 -3.59 1.22 -3.76
C GLU A 117 -2.98 0.42 -2.60
N LEU A 118 -3.58 -0.73 -2.24
CA LEU A 118 -3.05 -1.62 -1.21
C LEU A 118 -1.74 -2.27 -1.65
N ARG A 119 -1.63 -2.65 -2.93
CA ARG A 119 -0.38 -3.17 -3.51
C ARG A 119 0.73 -2.12 -3.48
N ALA A 120 0.44 -0.90 -3.94
CA ALA A 120 1.39 0.21 -3.95
C ALA A 120 1.84 0.59 -2.54
N PHE A 121 0.95 0.52 -1.56
CA PHE A 121 1.28 0.70 -0.15
C PHE A 121 2.23 -0.40 0.37
N GLY A 122 1.95 -1.67 0.04
CA GLY A 122 2.85 -2.79 0.37
C GLY A 122 4.26 -2.61 -0.23
N ASP A 123 4.33 -2.19 -1.49
CA ASP A 123 5.60 -1.90 -2.16
C ASP A 123 6.35 -0.72 -1.51
N ALA A 124 5.63 0.34 -1.13
CA ALA A 124 6.20 1.49 -0.42
C ALA A 124 6.75 1.07 0.95
N LEU A 125 6.00 0.26 1.72
CA LEU A 125 6.46 -0.31 2.99
C LEU A 125 7.71 -1.16 2.81
N ALA A 126 7.76 -2.02 1.78
CA ALA A 126 8.92 -2.85 1.49
C ALA A 126 10.16 -1.99 1.18
N ARG A 127 10.00 -0.91 0.41
CA ARG A 127 11.09 0.03 0.09
C ARG A 127 11.55 0.84 1.30
N ILE A 128 10.65 1.21 2.20
CA ILE A 128 10.96 1.98 3.41
C ILE A 128 11.61 1.09 4.49
N SER A 129 11.17 -0.17 4.59
CA SER A 129 11.63 -1.14 5.61
C SER A 129 12.88 -1.89 5.18
N ALA A 130 13.17 -1.97 3.87
CA ALA A 130 14.47 -2.38 3.41
C ALA A 130 15.51 -1.42 4.01
N PRO A 131 16.55 -1.92 4.71
CA PRO A 131 17.68 -1.06 5.04
C PRO A 131 18.14 -0.45 3.72
N THR A 132 18.40 0.86 3.70
CA THR A 132 19.10 1.50 2.59
C THR A 132 20.38 0.70 2.37
N ALA A 133 20.31 -0.28 1.45
CA ALA A 133 21.48 -0.86 0.86
C ALA A 133 22.16 0.35 0.24
N ALA A 134 23.35 0.63 0.73
CA ALA A 134 24.26 1.57 0.12
C ALA A 134 24.19 1.38 -1.41
N PRO A 135 24.23 2.47 -2.20
CA PRO A 135 24.10 2.38 -3.64
C PRO A 135 25.04 1.27 -4.12
N ALA A 136 24.47 0.32 -4.87
CA ALA A 136 25.25 -0.71 -5.51
C ALA A 136 26.45 -0.02 -6.20
N PRO A 137 27.69 -0.46 -5.97
CA PRO A 137 28.82 0.14 -6.65
C PRO A 137 28.51 0.08 -8.14
N ALA A 138 28.64 1.22 -8.80
CA ALA A 138 28.53 1.34 -10.25
C ALA A 138 29.31 0.19 -10.90
N PRO A 139 28.80 -0.41 -12.00
CA PRO A 139 29.54 -1.47 -12.68
C PRO A 139 30.95 -0.95 -12.95
N ALA A 140 31.93 -1.65 -12.38
CA ALA A 140 33.34 -1.33 -12.50
C ALA A 140 33.63 -1.10 -13.99
N ALA A 141 33.91 0.16 -14.33
CA ALA A 141 34.45 0.52 -15.62
C ALA A 141 35.66 -0.36 -15.85
N ALA A 142 35.58 -1.22 -16.86
CA ALA A 142 36.68 -2.02 -17.33
C ALA A 142 37.86 -1.09 -17.60
N ALA A 143 38.90 -1.22 -16.77
CA ALA A 143 40.18 -0.59 -17.02
C ALA A 143 40.73 -1.15 -18.34
N THR A 144 40.59 -0.35 -19.40
CA THR A 144 41.31 -0.54 -20.65
C THR A 144 42.32 0.59 -20.73
N PRO A 145 43.64 0.32 -20.78
CA PRO A 145 44.66 1.36 -20.83
C PRO A 145 44.65 2.08 -22.20
N PRO A 146 45.21 3.29 -22.28
CA PRO A 146 44.96 4.22 -23.38
C PRO A 146 45.78 3.83 -24.61
N SER A 147 45.19 3.98 -25.79
CA SER A 147 45.96 4.03 -27.03
C SER A 147 45.38 5.12 -27.92
N ASP A 148 46.13 6.22 -28.01
CA ASP A 148 45.96 7.32 -28.96
C ASP A 148 45.99 6.79 -30.40
N ALA A 149 45.02 7.21 -31.20
CA ALA A 149 45.06 7.19 -32.66
C ALA A 149 46.02 8.31 -33.17
N PRO A 150 46.48 8.37 -34.45
CA PRO A 150 45.83 7.84 -35.65
C PRO A 150 46.74 7.25 -36.77
N GLU A 151 46.06 6.73 -37.79
CA GLU A 151 46.50 6.18 -39.09
C GLU A 151 47.58 6.99 -39.85
N LYS A 152 48.48 6.28 -40.58
CA LYS A 152 48.56 6.10 -42.07
C LYS A 152 49.99 5.60 -42.50
N PRO A 153 50.24 5.13 -43.74
CA PRO A 153 49.87 3.83 -44.33
C PRO A 153 51.07 3.06 -44.97
N ALA A 154 50.78 1.85 -45.49
CA ALA A 154 51.16 1.35 -46.83
C ALA A 154 52.02 0.07 -46.95
N ARG A 155 51.58 -0.76 -47.93
CA ARG A 155 52.30 -1.71 -48.79
C ARG A 155 52.37 -3.20 -48.39
N THR A 156 51.34 -3.91 -48.86
CA THR A 156 51.36 -5.07 -49.78
C THR A 156 52.69 -5.80 -50.07
N ARG A 157 52.74 -7.10 -49.72
CA ARG A 157 53.35 -8.28 -50.41
C ARG A 157 53.61 -9.36 -49.35
N ARG A 158 53.55 -10.67 -49.56
CA ARG A 158 53.15 -11.60 -50.63
C ARG A 158 53.15 -12.98 -49.94
N ALA A 159 52.26 -13.88 -50.35
CA ALA A 159 52.28 -15.28 -49.95
C ALA A 159 53.40 -16.05 -50.66
N GLU A 160 54.10 -16.95 -49.94
CA GLU A 160 54.89 -18.11 -50.37
C GLU A 160 55.44 -18.69 -49.03
N GLY A 161 55.19 -19.92 -48.56
CA GLY A 161 55.02 -21.20 -49.25
C GLY A 161 56.37 -21.90 -49.31
N ASP A 162 56.79 -22.64 -48.26
CA ASP A 162 57.68 -23.80 -48.41
C ASP A 162 57.74 -24.68 -47.13
N ALA A 163 57.76 -25.98 -47.34
CA ALA A 163 58.04 -27.07 -46.40
C ALA A 163 58.90 -28.10 -47.18
N PRO A 164 59.48 -29.17 -46.60
CA PRO A 164 60.05 -29.42 -45.27
C PRO A 164 61.46 -30.09 -45.35
N ALA A 165 61.95 -30.52 -44.19
CA ALA A 165 62.82 -31.69 -43.93
C ALA A 165 64.33 -31.65 -44.27
N THR A 166 65.14 -31.97 -43.26
CA THR A 166 66.35 -32.80 -43.44
C THR A 166 66.63 -33.58 -42.13
N PRO A 167 66.83 -34.91 -42.19
CA PRO A 167 67.41 -35.70 -41.11
C PRO A 167 68.92 -35.94 -41.35
N ALA A 168 69.69 -36.06 -40.27
CA ALA A 168 71.03 -36.66 -40.21
C ALA A 168 71.45 -36.63 -38.73
N ALA A 169 72.13 -37.59 -38.12
CA ALA A 169 72.58 -38.94 -38.45
C ALA A 169 72.92 -39.61 -37.11
#